data_AF-A0A2G9NUH7-F1
#
_entry.id   AF-A0A2G9NUH7-F1
#
_cell.length_a   1.000
_cell.length_b   1.000
_cell.length_c   1.000
_cell.angle_alpha   90.00
_cell.angle_beta   90.00
_cell.angle_gamma   90.00
#
_symmetry.space_group_name_H-M   'P 1'
#
loop_
_entity.id
_entity.type
_entity.pdbx_description
1 polymer ?
#
loop_
_entity_poly.entity_id
_entity_poly.type
_entity_poly.pdbx_seq_one_letter_code
_entity_poly.pdbx_strand_id
1 'polypeptide(L)'
;IAISPGNFTKLKQILDYLSKMLNIELTVEEASVFPNWFIEGRVAIIVFNGKEIGFFGEIHPKVLDNFKVKMPVALLEISLNEILEKLM
;
A
#
# COMPACT_ATOMS: atom_id res chain seq x y z
N ILE A 1 0.76 -3.21 -6.80
CA ILE A 1 1.96 -4.06 -6.60
C ILE A 1 1.63 -5.09 -5.53
N ALA A 2 1.95 -6.37 -5.73
CA ALA A 2 1.84 -7.41 -4.71
C ALA A 2 3.20 -8.08 -4.51
N ILE A 3 3.61 -8.34 -3.27
CA ILE A 3 4.87 -9.00 -2.92
C ILE A 3 4.62 -10.27 -2.10
N SER A 4 5.35 -11.34 -2.40
CA SER A 4 5.24 -12.64 -1.72
C SER A 4 6.60 -13.38 -1.71
N PRO A 5 7.12 -13.83 -0.55
CA PRO A 5 6.61 -13.49 0.78
C PRO A 5 6.75 -12.00 1.05
N GLY A 6 5.71 -11.39 1.57
CA GLY A 6 5.63 -9.94 1.78
C GLY A 6 5.07 -9.58 3.14
N ASN A 7 5.46 -8.42 3.64
CA ASN A 7 4.90 -7.83 4.85
C ASN A 7 4.77 -6.30 4.69
N PHE A 8 4.11 -5.69 5.67
CA PHE A 8 3.90 -4.24 5.73
C PHE A 8 5.20 -3.43 5.57
N THR A 9 6.24 -3.77 6.34
CA THR A 9 7.52 -3.05 6.35
C THR A 9 8.18 -3.03 4.99
N LYS A 10 8.14 -4.14 4.25
CA LYS A 10 8.75 -4.23 2.93
C LYS A 10 8.06 -3.32 1.91
N LEU A 11 6.73 -3.21 1.96
CA LEU A 11 6.00 -2.27 1.12
C LEU A 11 6.25 -0.83 1.52
N LYS A 12 6.34 -0.52 2.81
CA LYS A 12 6.69 0.83 3.28
C LYS A 12 8.07 1.26 2.75
N GLN A 13 9.05 0.38 2.76
CA GLN A 13 10.37 0.64 2.16
C GLN A 13 10.30 0.93 0.66
N ILE A 14 9.47 0.17 -0.08
CA ILE A 14 9.26 0.40 -1.52
C ILE A 14 8.61 1.76 -1.76
N LEU A 15 7.60 2.11 -0.97
CA LEU A 15 6.93 3.41 -1.05
C LEU A 15 7.87 4.57 -0.74
N ASP A 16 8.69 4.45 0.32
CA ASP A 16 9.69 5.45 0.70
C ASP A 16 10.75 5.63 -0.39
N TYR A 17 11.16 4.53 -1.02
CA TYR A 17 12.10 4.57 -2.13
C TYR A 17 11.49 5.25 -3.37
N LEU A 18 10.24 4.91 -3.70
CA LEU A 18 9.50 5.55 -4.79
C LEU A 18 9.35 7.07 -4.57
N SER A 19 8.98 7.47 -3.35
CA SER A 19 8.87 8.88 -2.94
C SER A 19 10.18 9.64 -3.22
N LYS A 20 11.32 9.06 -2.82
CA LYS A 20 12.65 9.63 -3.06
C LYS A 20 13.01 9.69 -4.53
N MET A 21 12.74 8.63 -5.31
CA MET A 21 13.04 8.58 -6.74
C MET A 21 12.30 9.66 -7.53
N LEU A 22 11.05 9.91 -7.17
CA LEU A 22 10.20 10.89 -7.84
C LEU A 22 10.37 12.31 -7.27
N ASN A 23 11.20 12.48 -6.24
CA ASN A 23 11.37 13.75 -5.51
C ASN A 23 10.03 14.35 -5.03
N ILE A 24 9.16 13.49 -4.49
CA ILE A 24 7.88 13.87 -3.90
C ILE A 24 7.78 13.38 -2.45
N GLU A 25 6.82 13.90 -1.70
CA GLU A 25 6.53 13.47 -0.34
C GLU A 25 5.25 12.62 -0.31
N LEU A 26 5.41 11.32 -0.09
CA LEU A 26 4.33 10.38 0.18
C LEU A 26 4.31 10.07 1.68
N THR A 27 3.25 10.48 2.37
CA THR A 27 3.05 10.16 3.79
C THR A 27 2.18 8.91 3.93
N VAL A 28 2.26 8.31 5.11
CA VAL A 28 1.51 7.10 5.46
C VAL A 28 0.82 7.32 6.78
N GLU A 29 -0.47 7.01 6.81
CA GLU A 29 -1.33 7.20 7.98
C GLU A 29 -2.13 5.94 8.26
N GLU A 30 -2.60 5.78 9.50
CA GLU A 30 -3.44 4.67 9.89
C GLU A 30 -4.76 4.70 9.13
N ALA A 31 -5.16 3.56 8.56
CA ALA A 31 -6.40 3.47 7.80
C ALA A 31 -7.59 3.27 8.75
N SER A 32 -8.48 4.27 8.83
CA SER A 32 -9.73 4.15 9.58
C SER A 32 -10.81 3.36 8.82
N VAL A 33 -10.82 3.49 7.50
CA VAL A 33 -11.67 2.72 6.58
C VAL A 33 -10.76 2.11 5.52
N PHE A 34 -10.85 0.80 5.33
CA PHE A 34 -10.03 0.08 4.37
C PHE A 34 -10.77 -1.15 3.82
N PRO A 35 -10.36 -1.69 2.67
CA PRO A 35 -10.97 -2.89 2.13
C PRO A 35 -10.82 -4.12 3.04
N ASN A 36 -11.89 -4.91 3.17
CA ASN A 36 -11.95 -6.05 4.09
C ASN A 36 -11.01 -7.22 3.75
N TRP A 37 -10.31 -7.17 2.61
CA TRP A 37 -9.28 -8.14 2.25
C TRP A 37 -7.91 -7.84 2.85
N PHE A 38 -7.74 -6.74 3.56
CA PHE A 38 -6.57 -6.48 4.40
C PHE A 38 -6.76 -6.98 5.84
N ILE A 39 -5.64 -7.17 6.54
CA ILE A 39 -5.63 -7.45 7.99
C ILE A 39 -5.81 -6.13 8.75
N GLU A 40 -6.79 -6.08 9.66
CA GLU A 40 -7.02 -4.95 10.55
C GLU A 40 -5.76 -4.62 11.39
N GLY A 41 -5.42 -3.34 11.48
CA GLY A 41 -4.20 -2.86 12.13
C GLY A 41 -2.90 -3.13 11.36
N ARG A 42 -2.97 -3.76 10.17
CA ARG A 42 -1.84 -4.07 9.28
C ARG A 42 -2.05 -3.51 7.88
N VAL A 43 -2.69 -2.35 7.81
CA VAL A 43 -3.04 -1.61 6.62
C VAL A 43 -2.95 -0.12 6.91
N ALA A 44 -2.50 0.64 5.93
CA ALA A 44 -2.32 2.07 6.01
C ALA A 44 -2.74 2.75 4.70
N ILE A 45 -3.15 4.00 4.81
CA ILE A 45 -3.42 4.85 3.64
C ILE A 45 -2.14 5.54 3.19
N ILE A 46 -2.07 5.80 1.89
CA ILE A 46 -1.00 6.58 1.25
C ILE A 46 -1.56 7.96 0.98
N VAL A 47 -0.90 8.99 1.49
CA VAL A 47 -1.34 10.38 1.38
C VAL A 47 -0.31 11.17 0.58
N PHE A 48 -0.82 12.01 -0.33
CA PHE A 48 -0.04 12.91 -1.17
C PHE A 48 -0.73 14.27 -1.23
N ASN A 49 0.00 15.34 -0.88
CA ASN A 49 -0.54 16.70 -0.78
C ASN A 49 -1.85 16.78 0.04
N GLY A 50 -1.94 16.01 1.14
CA GLY A 50 -3.13 15.98 2.02
C GLY A 50 -4.33 15.21 1.46
N LYS A 51 -4.17 14.52 0.32
CA LYS A 51 -5.19 13.67 -0.29
C LYS A 51 -4.82 12.20 -0.16
N GLU A 52 -5.78 11.37 0.23
CA GLU A 52 -5.65 9.91 0.15
C GLU A 52 -5.60 9.47 -1.32
N ILE A 53 -4.54 8.75 -1.68
CA ILE A 53 -4.32 8.26 -3.05
C ILE A 53 -4.19 6.75 -3.14
N GLY A 54 -4.37 6.02 -2.04
CA GLY A 54 -4.35 4.55 -2.07
C GLY A 54 -4.07 3.92 -0.72
N PHE A 55 -3.80 2.61 -0.74
CA PHE A 55 -3.61 1.78 0.44
C PHE A 55 -2.41 0.86 0.27
N PHE A 56 -1.81 0.47 1.39
CA PHE A 56 -0.98 -0.72 1.40
C PHE A 56 -1.08 -1.46 2.73
N GLY A 57 -0.84 -2.77 2.68
CA GLY A 57 -0.99 -3.61 3.86
C GLY A 57 -0.85 -5.09 3.57
N GLU A 58 -1.08 -5.89 4.60
CA GLU A 58 -1.03 -7.35 4.51
C GLU A 58 -2.41 -7.91 4.19
N ILE A 59 -2.47 -8.86 3.25
CA ILE A 59 -3.72 -9.50 2.84
C ILE A 59 -4.16 -10.52 3.89
N HIS A 60 -5.46 -10.52 4.18
CA HIS A 60 -6.06 -11.42 5.17
C HIS A 60 -5.86 -12.89 4.78
N PRO A 61 -5.42 -13.77 5.70
CA PRO A 61 -5.15 -15.18 5.39
C PRO A 61 -6.32 -15.91 4.71
N LYS A 62 -7.55 -15.67 5.18
CA LYS A 62 -8.78 -16.19 4.56
C LYS A 62 -8.89 -15.87 3.05
N VAL A 63 -8.45 -14.69 2.62
CA VAL A 63 -8.43 -14.33 1.21
C VAL A 63 -7.36 -15.15 0.49
N LEU A 64 -6.15 -15.23 1.05
CA LEU A 64 -5.05 -16.03 0.48
C LEU A 64 -5.44 -17.51 0.32
N ASP A 65 -6.13 -18.09 1.30
CA ASP A 65 -6.62 -19.46 1.27
C ASP A 65 -7.61 -19.70 0.13
N ASN A 66 -8.55 -18.76 -0.09
CA ASN A 66 -9.49 -18.83 -1.21
C ASN A 66 -8.78 -18.85 -2.57
N PHE A 67 -7.63 -18.18 -2.68
CA PHE A 67 -6.77 -18.18 -3.87
C PHE A 67 -5.68 -19.25 -3.86
N LYS A 68 -5.66 -20.15 -2.86
CA LYS A 68 -4.65 -21.21 -2.67
C LYS A 68 -3.20 -20.69 -2.58
N VAL A 69 -3.03 -19.46 -2.09
CA VAL A 69 -1.73 -18.83 -1.86
C VAL A 69 -1.23 -19.18 -0.46
N LYS A 70 -0.13 -19.92 -0.39
CA LYS A 70 0.41 -20.45 0.89
C LYS A 70 1.34 -19.47 1.63
N MET A 71 1.75 -18.39 0.98
CA MET A 71 2.70 -17.42 1.53
C MET A 71 2.00 -16.10 1.87
N PRO A 72 2.45 -15.35 2.87
CA PRO A 72 1.88 -14.05 3.17
C PRO A 72 2.11 -13.10 2.00
N VAL A 73 1.08 -12.35 1.66
CA VAL A 73 1.12 -11.34 0.60
C VAL A 73 0.89 -9.98 1.23
N ALA A 74 1.75 -9.03 0.88
CA ALA A 74 1.48 -7.63 1.10
C ALA A 74 1.12 -6.98 -0.24
N LEU A 75 0.08 -6.15 -0.24
CA LEU A 75 -0.45 -5.45 -1.40
C LEU A 75 -0.31 -3.93 -1.22
N LEU A 76 0.08 -3.24 -2.29
CA LEU A 76 0.11 -1.78 -2.41
C LEU A 76 -0.68 -1.37 -3.64
N GLU A 77 -1.59 -0.43 -3.47
CA GLU A 77 -2.39 0.21 -4.49
C GLU A 77 -2.27 1.73 -4.37
N ILE A 78 -2.04 2.42 -5.49
CA ILE A 78 -1.85 3.86 -5.52
C ILE A 78 -2.39 4.42 -6.83
N SER A 79 -3.16 5.50 -6.75
CA SER A 79 -3.59 6.30 -7.87
C SER A 79 -2.44 7.19 -8.34
N LEU A 80 -2.10 7.11 -9.63
CA LEU A 80 -1.03 7.91 -10.20
C LEU A 80 -1.51 9.27 -10.72
N ASN A 81 -2.82 9.52 -10.81
CA ASN A 81 -3.36 10.73 -11.43
C ASN A 81 -2.78 12.00 -10.78
N GLU A 82 -2.90 12.12 -9.46
CA GLU A 82 -2.41 13.28 -8.70
C GLU A 82 -0.88 13.44 -8.80
N ILE A 83 -0.16 12.32 -8.81
CA ILE A 83 1.31 12.32 -8.89
C ILE A 83 1.74 12.81 -10.28
N LEU A 84 1.11 12.31 -11.33
CA LEU A 84 1.41 12.69 -12.71
C LEU A 84 1.05 14.15 -12.98
N GLU A 85 -0.08 14.64 -12.46
CA GLU A 85 -0.47 16.05 -12.56
C GLU A 85 0.56 17.01 -11.93
N LYS A 86 1.28 16.60 -10.88
CA LYS A 86 2.37 17.40 -10.29
C LYS A 86 3.68 17.34 -11.09
N LEU A 87 3.91 16.25 -11.83
CA LEU A 87 5.18 15.99 -12.53
C LEU A 87 5.20 16.51 -13.97
N MET A 88 4.03 16.77 -14.55
CA MET A 88 3.86 17.38 -15.89
C MET A 88 3.82 18.89 -15.80
#